data_AF-A0A8H8QU55-F1
#
_entry.id   AF-A0A8H8QU55-F1
#
_cell.length_a   1.000
_cell.length_b   1.000
_cell.length_c   1.000
_cell.angle_alpha   90.00
_cell.angle_beta   90.00
_cell.angle_gamma   90.00
#
_symmetry.space_group_name_H-M   'P 1'
#
loop_
_entity.id
_entity.type
_entity.pdbx_description
1 polymer ?
#
loop_
_entity_poly.entity_id
_entity_poly.type
_entity_poly.pdbx_seq_one_letter_code
_entity_poly.pdbx_strand_id
1 'polypeptide(L)'
;MAGERFLMCNVKGKGIVMFTGCSHRGVVNASRNAVYLLGGTVPLHAVLGGYHLAGSPQSQVEETVQDLKALNTEVSSGPLFWVEGEV
;
A
#
# COMPACT_ATOMS: atom_id res chain seq x y z
N MET A 1 13.51 -8.49 -12.10
CA MET A 1 12.72 -7.49 -12.84
C MET A 1 12.98 -6.11 -12.23
N ALA A 2 13.82 -5.30 -12.87
CA ALA A 2 14.21 -3.97 -12.40
C ALA A 2 13.28 -2.94 -13.03
N GLY A 3 12.42 -2.27 -12.24
CA GLY A 3 11.56 -1.21 -12.79
C GLY A 3 10.28 -0.87 -12.03
N GLU A 4 9.91 -1.59 -10.96
CA GLU A 4 8.71 -1.22 -10.20
C GLU A 4 8.92 0.11 -9.47
N ARG A 5 8.02 1.06 -9.74
CA ARG A 5 8.02 2.43 -9.23
C ARG A 5 6.64 2.74 -8.68
N PHE A 6 6.58 3.59 -7.66
CA PHE A 6 5.34 4.15 -7.14
C PHE A 6 5.40 5.68 -7.26
N LEU A 7 4.22 6.30 -7.25
CA LEU A 7 4.05 7.73 -7.08
C LEU A 7 3.54 7.98 -5.67
N MET A 8 3.98 9.05 -5.00
CA MET A 8 3.40 9.43 -3.71
C MET A 8 3.24 10.95 -3.58
N CYS A 9 2.20 11.36 -2.88
CA CYS A 9 1.92 12.75 -2.55
C CYS A 9 1.84 12.92 -1.03
N ASN A 10 2.61 13.87 -0.48
CA ASN A 10 2.42 14.30 0.91
C ASN A 10 1.31 15.34 0.98
N VAL A 11 0.12 14.92 1.43
CA VAL A 11 -1.06 15.77 1.52
C VAL A 11 -1.08 16.46 2.88
N LYS A 12 -1.09 17.80 2.88
CA LYS A 12 -1.12 18.63 4.09
C LYS A 12 -2.29 18.21 5.00
N GLY A 13 -1.97 17.88 6.25
CA GLY A 13 -2.96 17.49 7.26
C GLY A 13 -3.49 16.06 7.15
N LYS A 14 -2.99 15.25 6.20
CA LYS A 14 -3.38 13.84 6.04
C LYS A 14 -2.20 12.89 6.09
N GLY A 15 -1.12 13.16 5.35
CA GLY A 15 0.03 12.28 5.22
C GLY A 15 0.24 11.79 3.79
N ILE A 16 0.96 10.68 3.64
CA ILE A 16 1.34 10.12 2.34
C ILE A 16 0.15 9.41 1.70
N VAL A 17 -0.17 9.77 0.46
CA VAL A 17 -1.04 9.00 -0.42
C VAL A 17 -0.18 8.38 -1.52
N MET A 18 -0.07 7.04 -1.53
CA MET A 18 0.78 6.30 -2.45
C MET A 18 -0.05 5.63 -3.56
N PHE A 19 0.45 5.69 -4.80
CA PHE A 19 -0.12 5.02 -5.96
C PHE A 19 0.88 4.00 -6.51
N THR A 20 0.43 2.75 -6.68
CA THR A 20 1.23 1.65 -7.21
C THR A 20 0.48 0.97 -8.37
N GLY A 21 1.25 0.41 -9.32
CA GLY A 21 0.70 -0.34 -10.45
C GLY A 21 0.21 -1.72 -10.02
N CYS A 22 1.06 -2.74 -10.17
CA CYS A 22 0.72 -4.11 -9.81
C CYS A 22 1.41 -4.62 -8.53
N SER A 23 2.40 -3.92 -7.98
CA SER A 23 3.09 -4.30 -6.72
C SER A 23 3.71 -5.70 -6.72
N HIS A 24 4.44 -6.06 -7.79
CA HIS A 24 5.07 -7.37 -7.97
C HIS A 24 6.12 -7.69 -6.88
N ARG A 25 6.70 -6.66 -6.25
CA ARG A 25 7.63 -6.77 -5.11
C ARG A 25 6.95 -6.60 -3.74
N GLY A 26 5.63 -6.61 -3.72
CA GLY A 26 4.80 -6.49 -2.53
C GLY A 26 4.49 -5.05 -2.17
N VAL A 27 3.19 -4.76 -2.01
CA VAL A 27 2.68 -3.43 -1.63
C VAL A 27 3.24 -2.96 -0.29
N VAL A 28 3.43 -3.86 0.68
CA VAL A 28 3.96 -3.55 2.02
C VAL A 28 5.37 -2.96 1.94
N ASN A 29 6.23 -3.52 1.09
CA ASN A 29 7.60 -3.03 0.93
C ASN A 29 7.62 -1.64 0.29
N ALA A 30 6.77 -1.41 -0.71
CA ALA A 30 6.61 -0.08 -1.31
C ALA A 30 6.11 0.94 -0.28
N SER A 31 5.10 0.57 0.52
CA SER A 31 4.54 1.39 1.60
C SER A 31 5.60 1.78 2.64
N ARG A 32 6.40 0.82 3.11
CA ARG A 32 7.52 1.09 4.03
C ARG A 32 8.57 1.99 3.40
N ASN A 33 8.87 1.80 2.12
CA ASN A 33 9.82 2.64 1.40
C ASN A 33 9.31 4.08 1.25
N ALA A 34 8.02 4.29 0.95
CA ALA A 34 7.41 5.62 0.87
C ALA A 34 7.54 6.39 2.20
N VAL A 35 7.25 5.74 3.33
CA VAL A 35 7.42 6.32 4.67
C VAL A 35 8.90 6.65 4.94
N TYR A 36 9.80 5.72 4.60
CA TYR A 36 11.25 5.92 4.77
C TYR A 36 11.79 7.11 3.96
N LEU A 37 11.31 7.32 2.73
CA LEU A 37 11.74 8.44 1.86
C LEU A 37 11.41 9.83 2.46
N LEU A 38 10.44 9.91 3.37
CA LEU A 38 10.12 11.14 4.12
C LEU A 38 10.67 11.10 5.56
N GLY A 39 11.72 10.32 5.79
CA GLY A 39 12.41 10.21 7.07
C GLY A 39 11.61 9.55 8.18
N GLY A 40 10.52 8.84 7.85
CA GLY A 40 9.64 8.21 8.84
C GLY A 40 8.77 9.18 9.65
N THR A 41 8.73 10.46 9.27
CA THR A 41 8.02 11.50 10.03
C THR A 41 6.60 11.76 9.54
N VAL A 42 6.29 11.34 8.31
CA VAL A 42 4.97 11.52 7.70
C VAL A 42 4.27 10.17 7.64
N PRO A 43 3.08 10.01 8.25
CA PRO A 43 2.38 8.75 8.25
C PRO A 43 1.86 8.41 6.85
N LEU A 44 1.74 7.12 6.56
CA LEU A 44 1.08 6.64 5.36
C LEU A 44 -0.43 6.70 5.57
N HIS A 45 -1.09 7.61 4.85
CA HIS A 45 -2.52 7.81 4.96
C HIS A 45 -3.29 6.84 4.08
N ALA A 46 -2.87 6.69 2.82
CA ALA A 46 -3.56 5.78 1.91
C ALA A 46 -2.66 5.13 0.85
N VAL A 47 -3.03 3.93 0.41
CA VAL A 47 -2.37 3.23 -0.70
C VAL A 47 -3.39 2.80 -1.74
N LEU A 48 -3.19 3.24 -2.98
CA LEU A 48 -4.05 2.97 -4.11
C LEU A 48 -3.31 2.18 -5.19
N GLY A 49 -3.90 1.09 -5.67
CA GLY A 49 -3.30 0.32 -6.76
C GLY A 49 -3.69 -1.15 -6.79
N GLY A 50 -3.02 -1.90 -7.66
CA GLY A 50 -3.04 -3.35 -7.69
C GLY A 50 -1.93 -3.94 -6.81
N TYR A 51 -2.25 -5.03 -6.11
CA TYR A 51 -1.34 -5.68 -5.15
C TYR A 51 -0.82 -7.06 -5.61
N HIS A 52 -1.17 -7.48 -6.82
CA HIS A 52 -0.85 -8.80 -7.40
C HIS A 52 -1.23 -10.01 -6.51
N LEU A 53 -2.22 -9.85 -5.62
CA LEU A 53 -2.65 -10.90 -4.69
C LEU A 53 -3.62 -11.92 -5.31
N ALA A 54 -4.05 -11.71 -6.56
CA ALA A 54 -4.93 -12.64 -7.25
C ALA A 54 -4.22 -14.00 -7.48
N GLY A 55 -4.79 -15.07 -6.92
CA GLY A 55 -4.21 -16.42 -6.98
C GLY A 55 -3.21 -16.75 -5.86
N SER A 56 -2.93 -15.80 -4.95
CA SER A 56 -2.14 -16.06 -3.76
C SER A 56 -2.90 -16.90 -2.73
N PRO A 57 -2.20 -17.66 -1.87
CA PRO A 57 -2.82 -18.32 -0.72
C PRO A 57 -3.52 -17.29 0.19
N GLN A 58 -4.68 -17.65 0.73
CA GLN A 58 -5.46 -16.79 1.62
C GLN A 58 -4.64 -16.24 2.80
N SER A 59 -3.74 -17.06 3.37
CA SER A 59 -2.85 -16.63 4.46
C SER A 59 -1.93 -15.47 4.07
N GLN A 60 -1.44 -15.44 2.82
CA GLN A 60 -0.59 -14.36 2.32
C GLN A 60 -1.39 -13.06 2.13
N VAL A 61 -2.65 -13.18 1.70
CA VAL A 61 -3.56 -12.03 1.59
C VAL A 61 -3.81 -11.43 2.98
N GLU A 62 -4.11 -12.28 3.96
CA GLU A 62 -4.32 -11.88 5.35
C GLU A 62 -3.08 -11.23 5.96
N GLU A 63 -1.91 -11.82 5.81
CA GLU A 63 -0.64 -11.22 6.24
C GLU A 63 -0.41 -9.84 5.62
N THR A 64 -0.66 -9.71 4.31
CA THR A 64 -0.53 -8.42 3.60
C THR A 64 -1.49 -7.36 4.16
N VAL A 65 -2.74 -7.75 4.45
CA VAL A 65 -3.73 -6.85 5.06
C VAL A 65 -3.30 -6.44 6.48
N GLN A 66 -2.82 -7.39 7.29
CA GLN A 66 -2.33 -7.09 8.65
C GLN A 66 -1.13 -6.14 8.63
N ASP A 67 -0.18 -6.36 7.72
CA ASP A 67 0.97 -5.49 7.54
C ASP A 67 0.58 -4.07 7.13
N LEU A 68 -0.42 -3.92 6.25
CA LEU A 68 -0.93 -2.60 5.86
C LEU A 68 -1.70 -1.92 7.00
N LYS A 69 -2.48 -2.67 7.79
CA LYS A 69 -3.16 -2.16 8.99
C LYS A 69 -2.17 -1.68 10.05
N ALA A 70 -1.07 -2.39 10.24
CA ALA A 70 -0.01 -2.00 11.16
C ALA A 70 0.68 -0.66 10.78
N LEU A 71 0.55 -0.22 9.52
CA LEU A 71 1.03 1.09 9.05
C LEU A 71 -0.01 2.22 9.26
N ASN A 72 -1.17 1.93 9.87
CA ASN A 72 -2.28 2.87 10.09
C ASN A 72 -2.74 3.57 8.80
N THR A 73 -2.87 2.78 7.74
CA THR A 73 -3.12 3.23 6.37
C THR A 73 -4.50 2.80 5.89
N GLU A 74 -5.23 3.72 5.25
CA GLU A 74 -6.43 3.42 4.49
C GLU A 74 -6.07 2.74 3.16
N VAL A 75 -6.63 1.57 2.90
CA VAL A 75 -6.28 0.76 1.73
C VAL A 75 -7.42 0.84 0.72
N SER A 76 -7.14 1.23 -0.53
CA SER A 76 -8.13 1.23 -1.60
C SER A 76 -7.58 0.55 -2.85
N SER A 77 -8.10 -0.62 -3.19
CA SER A 77 -7.77 -1.36 -4.42
C SER A 77 -8.82 -1.14 -5.51
N GLY A 78 -8.36 -0.99 -6.77
CA GLY A 78 -9.21 -0.85 -7.97
C GLY A 78 -9.04 -2.03 -8.95
N PRO A 79 -9.80 -2.07 -10.05
CA PRO A 79 -10.78 -3.09 -10.47
C PRO A 79 -10.27 -4.54 -10.68
N LEU A 80 -9.53 -5.07 -9.71
CA LEU A 80 -9.76 -6.42 -9.22
C LEU A 80 -10.08 -6.33 -7.72
N PHE A 81 -11.31 -5.88 -7.45
CA PHE A 81 -12.04 -5.91 -6.17
C PHE A 81 -11.68 -4.93 -5.05
N TRP A 82 -12.77 -4.47 -4.42
CA TRP A 82 -12.93 -3.71 -3.18
C TRP A 82 -12.42 -4.52 -1.97
N VAL A 83 -11.63 -3.90 -1.09
CA VAL A 83 -11.54 -4.34 0.31
C VAL A 83 -12.59 -3.54 1.07
N GLU A 84 -13.74 -4.15 1.34
CA GLU A 84 -14.66 -3.62 2.36
C GLU A 84 -14.09 -3.92 3.75
N GLY A 85 -14.20 -2.92 4.62
CA GLY A 85 -13.86 -3.01 6.03
C GLY A 85 -13.35 -1.65 6.49
N GLU A 86 -14.18 -0.95 7.26
CA GLU A 86 -13.87 0.32 7.91
C GLU A 86 -12.45 0.32 8.53
N VAL A 87 -11.79 1.46 8.37
CA VAL A 87 -10.71 2.02 9.19
C VAL A 87 -10.16 1.14 10.32
#